data_AF-A0A1V4Q3B9-F1
#
_entry.id   AF-A0A1V4Q3B9-F1
#
_cell.length_a   1.000
_cell.length_b   1.000
_cell.length_c   1.000
_cell.angle_alpha   90.00
_cell.angle_beta   90.00
_cell.angle_gamma   90.00
#
_symmetry.space_group_name_H-M   'P 1'
#
loop_
_entity.id
_entity.type
_entity.pdbx_description
1 polymer ?
#
loop_
_entity_poly.entity_id
_entity_poly.type
_entity_poly.pdbx_seq_one_letter_code
_entity_poly.pdbx_strand_id
1 'polypeptide(L)'
;MTGLAQRQEDLVRALVTGAPTPAGFDPTRLRAVEDTLLRKRSGEAARHLPLLSAELGERRFTELFCAWARGRERGGSCADAASFAAHLDAASPT
;
A
#
# COMPACT_ATOMS: atom_id res chain seq x y z
N MET A 1 -2.13 3.28 31.74
CA MET A 1 -2.11 4.27 30.65
C MET A 1 -1.02 3.87 29.67
N THR A 2 -1.32 3.62 28.41
CA THR A 2 -0.25 3.45 27.39
C THR A 2 0.50 4.78 27.24
N GLY A 3 1.82 4.74 27.10
CA GLY A 3 2.63 5.92 26.84
C GLY A 3 2.33 6.52 25.46
N LEU A 4 2.78 7.76 25.21
CA LEU A 4 2.64 8.42 23.90
C LEU A 4 3.25 7.57 22.77
N ALA A 5 4.43 6.99 23.01
CA ALA A 5 5.13 6.14 22.04
C ALA A 5 4.28 4.95 21.59
N GLN A 6 3.61 4.26 22.52
CA GLN A 6 2.74 3.14 22.19
C GLN A 6 1.57 3.58 21.31
N ARG A 7 0.92 4.70 21.64
CA ARG A 7 -0.19 5.22 20.83
C ARG A 7 0.26 5.62 19.42
N GLN A 8 1.48 6.15 19.27
CA GLN A 8 2.06 6.46 17.96
C GLN A 8 2.36 5.19 17.17
N GLU A 9 2.90 4.16 17.81
CA GLU A 9 3.12 2.85 17.18
C GLU A 9 1.82 2.24 16.70
N ASP A 10 0.77 2.23 17.54
CA ASP A 10 -0.55 1.70 17.20
C ASP A 10 -1.14 2.42 15.98
N LEU A 11 -0.97 3.76 15.91
CA LEU A 11 -1.38 4.55 14.75
C LEU A 11 -0.59 4.18 13.49
N VAL A 12 0.73 4.06 13.59
CA VAL A 12 1.58 3.67 12.45
C VAL A 12 1.21 2.28 11.95
N ARG A 13 0.97 1.34 12.87
CA ARG A 13 0.53 -0.02 12.55
C ARG A 13 -0.83 -0.01 11.84
N ALA A 14 -1.80 0.75 12.34
CA ALA A 14 -3.10 0.91 11.70
C ALA A 14 -2.99 1.46 10.27
N LEU A 15 -2.13 2.44 10.05
CA LEU A 15 -1.92 3.06 8.74
C LEU A 15 -1.14 2.19 7.74
N VAL A 16 -0.22 1.35 8.22
CA VAL A 16 0.69 0.59 7.35
C VAL A 16 0.24 -0.84 7.12
N THR A 17 -0.31 -1.51 8.14
CA THR A 17 -0.71 -2.93 8.06
C THR A 17 -2.22 -3.09 7.99
N GLY A 18 -2.99 -2.00 8.05
CA GLY A 18 -4.45 -2.06 8.15
C GLY A 18 -4.95 -2.58 9.51
N ALA A 19 -4.14 -2.47 10.56
CA ALA A 19 -4.56 -2.83 11.92
C ALA A 19 -5.75 -1.96 12.39
N PRO A 20 -6.49 -2.40 13.43
CA PRO A 20 -7.66 -1.67 13.92
C PRO A 20 -7.37 -0.20 14.23
N THR A 21 -8.34 0.68 13.97
CA THR A 21 -8.26 2.10 14.31
C THR A 21 -8.04 2.26 15.83
N PRO A 22 -6.94 2.93 16.26
CA PRO A 22 -6.71 3.19 17.67
C PRO A 22 -7.78 4.13 18.23
N ALA A 23 -8.10 3.98 19.52
CA ALA A 23 -9.07 4.83 20.20
C ALA A 23 -8.70 6.32 20.09
N GLY A 24 -9.70 7.17 19.83
CA GLY A 24 -9.53 8.62 19.69
C GLY A 24 -9.16 9.10 18.28
N PHE A 25 -9.00 8.19 17.31
CA PHE A 25 -8.80 8.54 15.91
C PHE A 25 -10.07 8.32 15.08
N ASP A 26 -10.30 9.23 14.13
CA ASP A 26 -11.39 9.14 13.18
C ASP A 26 -11.08 8.06 12.12
N PRO A 27 -11.89 6.98 12.03
CA PRO A 27 -11.64 5.89 11.09
C PRO A 27 -11.68 6.35 9.63
N THR A 28 -12.51 7.35 9.29
CA THR A 28 -12.62 7.89 7.93
C THR A 28 -11.33 8.62 7.54
N ARG A 29 -10.79 9.43 8.45
CA ARG A 29 -9.51 10.12 8.22
C ARG A 29 -8.35 9.13 8.10
N LEU A 30 -8.33 8.08 8.91
CA LEU A 30 -7.30 7.05 8.81
C LEU A 30 -7.36 6.31 7.47
N ARG A 31 -8.56 5.97 6.98
CA ARG A 31 -8.72 5.38 5.64
C ARG A 31 -8.21 6.31 4.53
N ALA A 32 -8.50 7.62 4.60
CA ALA A 32 -7.98 8.58 3.64
C ALA A 32 -6.44 8.68 3.64
N VAL A 33 -5.82 8.56 4.81
CA VAL A 33 -4.35 8.52 4.94
C VAL A 33 -3.79 7.21 4.38
N GLU A 34 -4.38 6.07 4.72
CA GLU A 34 -4.01 4.75 4.18
C GLU A 34 -4.05 4.77 2.64
N ASP A 35 -5.12 5.30 2.04
CA ASP A 35 -5.25 5.41 0.59
C ASP A 35 -4.18 6.31 -0.03
N THR A 36 -3.80 7.39 0.67
CA THR A 36 -2.71 8.28 0.23
C THR A 36 -1.35 7.58 0.28
N LEU A 37 -1.09 6.81 1.34
CA LEU A 37 0.13 6.01 1.47
C LEU A 37 0.22 4.92 0.40
N LEU A 38 -0.89 4.24 0.10
CA LEU A 38 -0.98 3.25 -0.98
C LEU A 38 -0.69 3.88 -2.35
N ARG A 39 -1.27 5.05 -2.65
CA ARG A 39 -0.96 5.79 -3.88
C ARG A 39 0.51 6.19 -3.97
N LYS A 40 1.10 6.66 -2.87
CA LYS A 40 2.54 6.98 -2.83
C LYS A 40 3.39 5.74 -3.10
N ARG A 41 3.07 4.60 -2.48
CA ARG A 41 3.74 3.31 -2.69
C ARG A 41 3.61 2.85 -4.15
N SER A 42 2.43 3.00 -4.75
CA SER A 42 2.20 2.73 -6.17
C SER A 42 3.13 3.55 -7.06
N GLY A 43 3.24 4.86 -6.82
CA GLY A 43 4.13 5.73 -7.59
C GLY A 43 5.61 5.35 -7.46
N GLU A 44 6.04 4.84 -6.31
CA GLU A 44 7.39 4.32 -6.13
C GLU A 44 7.59 3.00 -6.88
N ALA A 45 6.62 2.07 -6.84
CA ALA A 45 6.67 0.83 -7.60
C ALA A 45 6.67 1.06 -9.12
N ALA A 46 5.88 2.01 -9.61
CA ALA A 46 5.82 2.38 -11.03
C ALA A 46 7.20 2.84 -11.57
N ARG A 47 8.00 3.54 -10.75
CA ARG A 47 9.38 3.93 -11.11
C ARG A 47 10.32 2.74 -11.26
N HIS A 48 10.06 1.64 -10.56
CA HIS A 48 10.81 0.38 -10.69
C HIS A 48 10.31 -0.50 -11.84
N LEU A 49 9.09 -0.27 -12.33
CA LEU A 49 8.43 -1.05 -13.39
C LEU A 49 7.94 -0.13 -14.53
N PRO A 50 8.81 0.69 -15.14
CA PRO A 50 8.37 1.74 -16.07
C PRO A 50 7.66 1.19 -17.31
N LEU A 51 8.11 0.05 -17.86
CA LEU A 51 7.49 -0.58 -19.03
C LEU A 51 6.09 -1.11 -18.70
N LEU A 52 5.96 -1.89 -17.63
CA LEU A 52 4.68 -2.44 -17.18
C LEU A 52 3.69 -1.32 -16.80
N SER A 53 4.16 -0.24 -16.18
CA SER A 53 3.32 0.93 -15.87
C SER A 53 2.83 1.62 -17.14
N ALA A 54 3.65 1.69 -18.19
CA ALA A 54 3.26 2.26 -19.47
C ALA A 54 2.26 1.35 -20.21
N GLU A 55 2.46 0.03 -20.17
CA GLU A 55 1.59 -0.96 -20.80
C GLU A 55 0.19 -1.01 -20.17
N LEU A 56 0.11 -1.01 -18.84
CA LEU A 56 -1.17 -0.99 -18.12
C LEU A 56 -1.84 0.38 -18.14
N GLY A 57 -1.05 1.46 -18.27
CA GLY A 57 -1.47 2.83 -18.04
C GLY A 57 -1.52 3.20 -16.55
N GLU A 58 -1.15 4.44 -16.22
CA GLU A 58 -0.92 4.89 -14.83
C GLU A 58 -2.10 4.67 -13.88
N ARG A 59 -3.32 4.95 -14.37
CA ARG A 59 -4.55 4.78 -13.57
C ARG A 59 -4.77 3.32 -13.23
N ARG A 60 -4.69 2.44 -14.22
CA ARG A 60 -4.95 1.00 -14.03
C ARG A 60 -3.85 0.35 -13.20
N PHE A 61 -2.60 0.73 -13.43
CA PHE A 61 -1.48 0.31 -12.59
C PHE A 61 -1.74 0.66 -11.13
N THR A 62 -2.13 1.92 -10.86
CA THR A 62 -2.40 2.38 -9.49
C THR A 62 -3.58 1.66 -8.85
N GLU A 63 -4.67 1.43 -9.58
CA GLU A 63 -5.83 0.67 -9.09
C GLU A 63 -5.43 -0.76 -8.69
N LEU A 64 -4.74 -1.48 -9.59
CA LEU A 64 -4.28 -2.85 -9.36
C LEU A 64 -3.28 -2.94 -8.21
N PHE A 65 -2.30 -2.02 -8.18
CA PHE A 65 -1.31 -1.98 -7.12
C PHE A 65 -1.95 -1.71 -5.76
N CYS A 66 -2.83 -0.71 -5.66
CA CYS A 66 -3.50 -0.38 -4.39
C CYS A 66 -4.36 -1.55 -3.90
N ALA A 67 -5.08 -2.23 -4.80
CA ALA A 67 -5.87 -3.41 -4.45
C ALA A 67 -5.00 -4.57 -3.95
N TRP A 68 -3.88 -4.84 -4.63
CA TRP A 68 -2.92 -5.87 -4.23
C TRP A 68 -2.24 -5.55 -2.89
N ALA A 69 -1.78 -4.31 -2.71
CA ALA A 69 -0.97 -3.89 -1.57
C ALA A 69 -1.78 -3.65 -0.28
N ARG A 70 -3.11 -3.53 -0.36
CA ARG A 70 -3.94 -3.21 0.81
C ARG A 70 -3.83 -4.29 1.89
N GLY A 71 -3.54 -3.88 3.13
CA GLY A 71 -3.36 -4.77 4.27
C GLY A 71 -2.08 -5.63 4.23
N ARG A 72 -1.26 -5.52 3.18
CA ARG A 72 0.03 -6.22 3.10
C ARG A 72 1.13 -5.40 3.74
N GLU A 73 2.00 -6.07 4.47
CA GLU A 73 3.24 -5.47 4.95
C GLU A 73 4.08 -4.94 3.77
N ARG A 74 4.88 -3.91 4.06
CA ARG A 74 5.73 -3.26 3.07
C ARG A 74 7.12 -3.89 3.07
N GLY A 75 7.55 -4.41 1.91
CA GLY A 75 8.89 -4.96 1.73
C GLY A 75 9.93 -3.91 1.31
N GLY A 76 9.49 -2.70 0.97
CA GLY A 76 10.30 -1.65 0.34
C GLY A 76 10.05 -1.56 -1.17
N SER A 77 10.28 -0.41 -1.78
CA SER A 77 9.77 -0.08 -3.11
C SER A 77 10.20 -1.06 -4.21
N CYS A 78 11.44 -1.57 -4.17
CA CYS A 78 11.95 -2.56 -5.12
C CYS A 78 11.36 -3.97 -4.89
N ALA A 79 11.30 -4.43 -3.64
CA ALA A 79 10.72 -5.73 -3.30
C ALA A 79 9.21 -5.78 -3.58
N ASP A 80 8.52 -4.67 -3.32
CA ASP A 80 7.10 -4.50 -3.63
C ASP A 80 6.84 -4.55 -5.14
N ALA A 81 7.68 -3.87 -5.93
CA ALA A 81 7.61 -3.92 -7.38
C ALA A 81 7.77 -5.36 -7.92
N ALA A 82 8.81 -6.07 -7.50
CA ALA A 82 9.03 -7.45 -7.92
C ALA A 82 7.86 -8.38 -7.54
N SER A 83 7.35 -8.25 -6.31
CA SER A 83 6.22 -9.06 -5.82
C SER A 83 4.91 -8.75 -6.53
N PHE A 84 4.69 -7.48 -6.89
CA PHE A 84 3.51 -7.06 -7.65
C PHE A 84 3.54 -7.58 -9.09
N ALA A 85 4.67 -7.49 -9.78
CA ALA A 85 4.83 -8.04 -11.13
C ALA A 85 4.54 -9.55 -11.14
N ALA A 86 5.15 -10.31 -10.21
CA ALA A 86 4.88 -11.74 -10.08
C ALA A 86 3.40 -12.07 -9.79
N HIS A 87 2.71 -11.21 -9.04
CA HIS A 87 1.28 -11.38 -8.79
C HIS A 87 0.43 -11.19 -10.05
N LEU A 88 0.76 -10.21 -10.90
CA LEU A 88 0.06 -9.98 -12.17
C LEU A 88 0.29 -11.10 -13.18
N ASP A 89 1.52 -11.63 -13.24
CA ASP A 89 1.86 -12.77 -14.10
C ASP A 89 1.05 -14.00 -13.68
N ALA A 90 0.98 -14.30 -12.37
CA ALA A 90 0.21 -15.43 -11.85
C ALA A 90 -1.32 -15.27 -12.01
N ALA A 91 -1.81 -14.03 -12.10
CA ALA A 91 -3.23 -13.72 -12.26
C ALA A 91 -3.69 -13.72 -13.73
N SER A 92 -2.75 -13.76 -14.68
CA SER A 92 -3.04 -13.81 -16.11
C SER A 92 -3.05 -15.28 -16.57
N PRO A 93 -4.23 -15.89 -16.84
CA PRO A 93 -4.26 -17.21 -17.43
C PRO A 93 -3.67 -17.12 -18.85
N THR A 94 -2.74 -18.03 -19.17
CA THR A 94 -2.16 -18.19 -20.50
C THR A 94 -3.22 -18.50 -21.55
#